data_AF-A0A7W1G176-F1
#
_entry.id   AF-A0A7W1G176-F1
#
_cell.length_a   1.000
_cell.length_b   1.000
_cell.length_c   1.000
_cell.angle_alpha   90.00
_cell.angle_beta   90.00
_cell.angle_gamma   90.00
#
_symmetry.space_group_name_H-M   'P 1'
#
loop_
_entity.id
_entity.type
_entity.pdbx_description
1 polymer ?
#
loop_
_entity_poly.entity_id
_entity_poly.type
_entity_poly.pdbx_seq_one_letter_code
_entity_poly.pdbx_strand_id
1 'polypeptide(L)'
;MNQRAFTLIELLIVIGIIALLASMILVGIAEIKMRAMLADTIQRMEDVSNKLQLIGSNDGMTAYVIQRDGLKDDFRWEPLRTVLGSLPLAANSSDIPPNIKLRDAGPAKIADFSMDRQVCWLMRDSMGKYIKNTSGQAWVIGASDFYTDDKRNGIPSAIGESLDATMEVMPPSSVPSLWYLTRWPTVMETVSAGPIYSQTCWPASDWDQPSPGTVPPRWHSPWQCNFIARATGNSCEQRIPRNLGELSPLNTITLLQLAGVVPQGPDGETAYRTDRGTKRPWNDRWGHPLVVVNAVFLPGRYDFNNAEETQDLKGGRDFFIKKSKQNFQFSRAVYIAIGAIGPRLVKPLPEPWTAAEDAITLRDLWLQIRDVTEAVKWDENAFSKPPWSAVRIKKRGEQRCLLTVPMEMK
;
A
#
# COMPACT_ATOMS: atom_id res chain seq x y z
N MET A 1 -43.58 71.26 18.78
CA MET A 1 -42.77 70.04 18.63
C MET A 1 -41.35 70.48 18.28
N ASN A 2 -40.43 70.48 19.24
CA ASN A 2 -39.05 70.94 19.03
C ASN A 2 -38.23 69.81 18.41
N GLN A 3 -38.12 69.81 17.08
CA GLN A 3 -37.12 69.00 16.38
C GLN A 3 -35.74 69.60 16.67
N ARG A 4 -34.98 68.98 17.59
CA ARG A 4 -33.56 69.28 17.76
C ARG A 4 -32.83 68.74 16.54
N ALA A 5 -32.39 69.64 15.65
CA ALA A 5 -31.55 69.28 14.53
C ALA A 5 -30.19 68.80 15.04
N PHE A 6 -29.77 67.62 14.56
CA PHE A 6 -28.45 67.06 14.85
C PHE A 6 -27.37 68.03 14.36
N THR A 7 -26.40 68.33 15.21
CA THR A 7 -25.32 69.24 14.82
C THR A 7 -24.35 68.54 13.88
N LEU A 8 -23.78 69.28 12.93
CA LEU A 8 -22.77 68.74 12.00
C LEU A 8 -21.55 68.16 12.73
N ILE A 9 -21.23 68.70 13.91
CA ILE A 9 -20.17 68.22 14.79
C ILE A 9 -20.50 66.83 15.36
N GLU A 10 -21.72 66.60 15.85
CA GLU A 10 -22.13 65.27 16.33
C GLU A 10 -22.04 64.22 15.22
N LEU A 11 -22.43 64.58 13.99
CA LEU A 11 -22.31 63.67 12.84
C LEU A 11 -20.84 63.31 12.54
N LEU A 12 -19.94 64.30 12.59
CA LEU A 12 -18.52 64.09 12.31
C LEU A 12 -17.85 63.20 13.38
N ILE A 13 -18.19 63.40 14.66
CA ILE A 13 -17.75 62.54 15.76
C ILE A 13 -18.21 61.10 15.55
N VAL A 14 -19.47 60.88 15.17
CA VAL A 14 -20.02 59.54 14.91
C VAL A 14 -19.29 58.84 13.77
N ILE A 15 -19.07 59.53 12.65
CA ILE A 15 -18.32 58.96 11.51
C ILE A 15 -16.88 58.63 11.92
N GLY A 16 -16.22 59.49 12.70
CA GLY A 16 -14.88 59.26 13.22
C GLY A 16 -14.79 57.99 14.09
N ILE A 17 -15.75 57.79 14.99
CA ILE A 17 -15.83 56.59 15.83
C ILE A 17 -16.08 55.34 14.98
N ILE A 18 -17.02 55.39 14.02
CA ILE A 18 -17.31 54.27 13.12
C ILE A 18 -16.07 53.89 12.30
N ALA A 19 -15.37 54.87 11.74
CA ALA A 19 -14.15 54.63 10.95
C ALA A 19 -13.04 53.98 11.79
N LEU A 20 -12.85 54.45 13.04
CA LEU A 20 -11.87 53.88 13.95
C LEU A 20 -12.23 52.43 14.32
N LEU A 21 -13.50 52.16 14.66
CA LEU A 21 -13.97 50.80 14.97
C LEU A 21 -13.85 49.87 13.76
N ALA A 22 -14.24 50.32 12.56
CA ALA A 22 -14.11 49.54 11.33
C ALA A 22 -12.65 49.18 11.04
N SER A 23 -11.71 50.10 11.29
CA SER A 23 -10.28 49.86 11.08
C SER A 23 -9.74 48.73 11.99
N MET A 24 -10.18 48.67 13.25
CA MET A 24 -9.79 47.62 14.19
C MET A 24 -10.38 46.25 13.80
N ILE A 25 -11.63 46.23 13.35
CA ILE A 25 -12.30 45.00 12.92
C ILE A 25 -11.62 44.43 11.66
N LEU A 26 -11.21 45.30 10.73
CA LEU A 26 -10.61 44.89 9.44
C LEU A 26 -9.34 44.05 9.62
N VAL A 27 -8.47 44.41 10.58
CA VAL A 27 -7.24 43.67 10.87
C VAL A 27 -7.55 42.25 11.36
N GLY A 28 -8.59 42.08 12.17
CA GLY A 28 -9.02 40.77 12.69
C GLY A 28 -9.69 39.87 11.65
N ILE A 29 -10.42 40.43 10.68
CA ILE A 29 -11.18 39.66 9.67
C ILE A 29 -10.25 38.77 8.84
N ALA A 30 -9.07 39.26 8.45
CA ALA A 30 -8.15 38.50 7.61
C ALA A 30 -7.64 37.22 8.32
N GLU A 31 -7.31 37.33 9.60
CA GLU A 31 -6.86 36.19 10.40
C GLU A 31 -8.00 35.20 10.68
N ILE A 32 -9.20 35.72 11.02
CA ILE A 32 -10.40 34.88 11.24
C ILE A 32 -10.74 34.11 9.97
N LYS A 33 -10.73 34.77 8.80
CA LYS A 33 -10.97 34.12 7.50
C LYS A 33 -9.93 33.03 7.25
N MET A 34 -8.66 33.31 7.49
CA MET A 34 -7.58 32.33 7.31
C MET A 34 -7.73 31.11 8.23
N ARG A 35 -8.11 31.32 9.50
CA ARG A 35 -8.38 30.22 10.46
C ARG A 35 -9.60 29.39 10.03
N ALA A 36 -10.66 30.04 9.57
CA ALA A 36 -11.84 29.35 9.05
C ALA A 36 -11.52 28.51 7.80
N MET A 37 -10.72 29.04 6.88
CA MET A 37 -10.26 28.31 5.70
C MET A 37 -9.39 27.10 6.06
N LEU A 38 -8.53 27.23 7.07
CA LEU A 38 -7.75 26.11 7.61
C LEU A 38 -8.64 25.05 8.23
N ALA A 39 -9.59 25.44 9.08
CA ALA A 39 -10.51 24.51 9.73
C ALA A 39 -11.35 23.72 8.71
N ASP A 40 -11.87 24.39 7.67
CA ASP A 40 -12.59 23.72 6.57
C ASP A 40 -11.68 22.75 5.79
N THR A 41 -10.43 23.14 5.54
CA THR A 41 -9.46 22.26 4.87
C THR A 41 -9.14 21.03 5.73
N ILE A 42 -8.97 21.20 7.05
CA ILE A 42 -8.76 20.10 8.00
C ILE A 42 -9.93 19.13 7.98
N GLN A 43 -11.17 19.64 8.05
CA GLN A 43 -12.37 18.81 7.98
C GLN A 43 -12.41 17.96 6.72
N ARG A 44 -12.08 18.54 5.55
CA ARG A 44 -12.03 17.78 4.29
C ARG A 44 -10.97 16.69 4.29
N MET A 45 -9.79 16.97 4.84
CA MET A 45 -8.72 15.98 4.96
C MET A 45 -9.14 14.82 5.88
N GLU A 46 -9.80 15.13 6.99
CA GLU A 46 -10.38 14.14 7.90
C GLU A 46 -11.51 13.34 7.25
N ASP A 47 -12.38 13.99 6.47
CA ASP A 47 -13.45 13.33 5.71
C ASP A 47 -12.88 12.34 4.68
N VAL A 48 -11.81 12.71 3.95
CA VAL A 48 -11.10 11.81 3.03
C VAL A 48 -10.51 10.62 3.80
N SER A 49 -9.85 10.89 4.93
CA SER A 49 -9.27 9.88 5.82
C SER A 49 -10.32 8.87 6.30
N ASN A 50 -11.44 9.37 6.81
CA ASN A 50 -12.53 8.56 7.34
C ASN A 50 -13.17 7.71 6.24
N LYS A 51 -13.38 8.29 5.05
CA LYS A 51 -13.90 7.56 3.88
C LYS A 51 -12.96 6.43 3.45
N LEU A 52 -11.64 6.66 3.47
CA LEU A 52 -10.65 5.63 3.16
C LEU A 52 -10.64 4.48 4.18
N GLN A 53 -10.76 4.79 5.48
CA GLN A 53 -10.82 3.77 6.53
C GLN A 53 -12.09 2.91 6.44
N LEU A 54 -13.21 3.47 5.98
CA LEU A 54 -14.48 2.74 5.86
C LEU A 54 -14.48 1.74 4.70
N ILE A 55 -13.58 1.88 3.72
CA ILE A 55 -13.49 0.98 2.56
C ILE A 55 -13.10 -0.43 3.03
N GLY A 56 -13.89 -1.45 2.67
CA GLY A 56 -13.60 -2.84 3.02
C GLY A 56 -13.65 -3.16 4.52
N SER A 57 -14.09 -2.22 5.36
CA SER A 57 -14.20 -2.40 6.82
C SER A 57 -15.17 -3.52 7.21
N ASN A 58 -16.23 -3.72 6.43
CA ASN A 58 -17.23 -4.77 6.65
C ASN A 58 -16.67 -6.18 6.49
N ASP A 59 -15.64 -6.37 5.65
CA ASP A 59 -15.09 -7.68 5.33
C ASP A 59 -13.74 -7.94 6.01
N GLY A 60 -13.20 -6.96 6.75
CA GLY A 60 -11.85 -7.03 7.33
C GLY A 60 -10.73 -7.03 6.28
N MET A 61 -11.02 -6.54 5.07
CA MET A 61 -10.15 -6.62 3.89
C MET A 61 -9.75 -5.23 3.37
N THR A 62 -9.80 -4.19 4.21
CA THR A 62 -9.52 -2.79 3.83
C THR A 62 -8.22 -2.64 3.06
N ALA A 63 -7.10 -3.15 3.59
CA ALA A 63 -5.81 -3.05 2.90
C ALA A 63 -5.79 -3.79 1.55
N TYR A 64 -6.56 -4.88 1.41
CA TYR A 64 -6.67 -5.59 0.14
C TYR A 64 -7.45 -4.79 -0.89
N VAL A 65 -8.61 -4.26 -0.53
CA VAL A 65 -9.46 -3.47 -1.42
C VAL A 65 -8.71 -2.22 -1.89
N ILE A 66 -8.04 -1.51 -0.97
CA ILE A 66 -7.24 -0.33 -1.32
C ILE A 66 -6.10 -0.69 -2.28
N GLN A 67 -5.39 -1.79 -2.04
CA GLN A 67 -4.30 -2.18 -2.92
C GLN A 67 -4.79 -2.61 -4.31
N ARG A 68 -5.86 -3.41 -4.37
CA ARG A 68 -6.44 -3.90 -5.63
C ARG A 68 -7.02 -2.75 -6.45
N ASP A 69 -7.94 -2.00 -5.86
CA ASP A 69 -8.77 -1.03 -6.58
C ASP A 69 -8.13 0.37 -6.60
N GLY A 70 -7.45 0.75 -5.51
CA GLY A 70 -6.83 2.07 -5.34
C GLY A 70 -5.42 2.16 -5.90
N LEU A 71 -4.60 1.12 -5.72
CA LEU A 71 -3.20 1.10 -6.15
C LEU A 71 -2.98 0.31 -7.44
N LYS A 72 -4.05 -0.27 -8.01
CA LYS A 72 -4.03 -1.09 -9.23
C LYS A 72 -3.05 -2.26 -9.15
N ASP A 73 -2.83 -2.76 -7.92
CA ASP A 73 -1.97 -3.91 -7.67
C ASP A 73 -2.86 -5.13 -7.41
N ASP A 74 -3.39 -5.66 -8.50
CA ASP A 74 -4.37 -6.74 -8.51
C ASP A 74 -3.68 -8.10 -8.39
N PHE A 75 -3.13 -8.36 -7.19
CA PHE A 75 -2.78 -9.72 -6.83
C PHE A 75 -3.27 -10.04 -5.42
N ARG A 76 -3.76 -11.26 -5.27
CA ARG A 76 -4.19 -11.84 -3.99
C ARG A 76 -3.39 -13.09 -3.73
N TRP A 77 -3.15 -13.38 -2.47
CA TRP A 77 -2.64 -14.68 -2.09
C TRP A 77 -3.82 -15.63 -1.92
N GLU A 78 -3.75 -16.79 -2.56
CA GLU A 78 -4.71 -17.89 -2.44
C GLU A 78 -3.97 -19.17 -2.07
N PRO A 79 -4.65 -20.17 -1.50
CA PRO A 79 -4.06 -21.49 -1.35
C PRO A 79 -3.55 -22.01 -2.69
N LEU A 80 -2.40 -22.67 -2.68
CA LEU A 80 -1.77 -23.23 -3.88
C LEU A 80 -2.71 -24.15 -4.66
N ARG A 81 -3.60 -24.89 -3.96
CA ARG A 81 -4.66 -25.70 -4.60
C ARG A 81 -5.58 -24.85 -5.47
N THR A 82 -6.04 -23.72 -4.93
CA THR A 82 -6.92 -22.77 -5.64
C THR A 82 -6.21 -22.17 -6.85
N VAL A 83 -4.94 -21.79 -6.70
CA VAL A 83 -4.13 -21.26 -7.80
C VAL A 83 -3.97 -22.30 -8.90
N LEU A 84 -3.56 -23.53 -8.54
CA LEU A 84 -3.43 -24.64 -9.47
C LEU A 84 -4.74 -24.96 -10.19
N GLY A 85 -5.86 -24.94 -9.48
CA GLY A 85 -7.17 -25.22 -10.07
C GLY A 85 -7.70 -24.15 -11.01
N SER A 86 -7.13 -22.95 -10.98
CA SER A 86 -7.47 -21.87 -11.92
C SER A 86 -6.70 -21.94 -13.25
N LEU A 87 -5.65 -22.76 -13.30
CA LEU A 87 -4.77 -22.89 -14.46
C LEU A 87 -5.23 -24.04 -15.36
N PRO A 88 -5.08 -23.92 -16.70
CA PRO A 88 -5.37 -25.02 -17.63
C PRO A 88 -4.23 -26.06 -17.63
N LEU A 89 -3.98 -26.68 -16.47
CA LEU A 89 -2.84 -27.59 -16.22
C LEU A 89 -2.76 -28.77 -17.20
N ALA A 90 -3.88 -29.16 -17.81
CA ALA A 90 -3.98 -30.28 -18.74
C ALA A 90 -3.51 -29.98 -20.18
N ALA A 91 -3.35 -28.70 -20.54
CA ALA A 91 -3.11 -28.30 -21.93
C ALA A 91 -1.62 -28.05 -22.25
N ASN A 92 -0.89 -27.31 -21.42
CA ASN A 92 0.52 -27.01 -21.64
C ASN A 92 1.29 -26.92 -20.31
N SER A 93 2.47 -27.55 -20.25
CA SER A 93 3.39 -27.43 -19.10
C SER A 93 3.94 -26.01 -18.90
N SER A 94 3.85 -25.16 -19.93
CA SER A 94 4.26 -23.74 -19.89
C SER A 94 3.28 -22.85 -19.12
N ASP A 95 2.03 -23.29 -18.94
CA ASP A 95 0.99 -22.55 -18.22
C ASP A 95 1.09 -22.77 -16.70
N ILE A 96 1.98 -23.68 -16.29
CA ILE A 96 2.29 -23.95 -14.90
C ILE A 96 3.34 -22.92 -14.44
N PRO A 97 3.10 -22.20 -13.33
CA PRO A 97 4.08 -21.31 -12.75
C PRO A 97 5.42 -22.06 -12.61
N PRO A 98 6.55 -21.52 -13.11
CA PRO A 98 7.84 -22.20 -13.21
C PRO A 98 8.49 -22.43 -11.83
N ASN A 99 7.97 -21.78 -10.80
CA ASN A 99 8.20 -22.09 -9.40
C ASN A 99 7.55 -23.41 -8.95
N ILE A 100 6.58 -23.94 -9.68
CA ILE A 100 6.01 -25.28 -9.49
C ILE A 100 6.77 -26.23 -10.42
N LYS A 101 7.78 -26.91 -9.86
CA LYS A 101 8.59 -27.84 -10.64
C LYS A 101 7.77 -29.08 -11.00
N LEU A 102 7.61 -29.30 -12.30
CA LEU A 102 7.10 -30.55 -12.83
C LEU A 102 8.24 -31.57 -12.90
N ARG A 103 7.96 -32.82 -12.57
CA ARG A 103 8.89 -33.92 -12.89
C ARG A 103 8.84 -34.19 -14.40
N ASP A 104 9.99 -34.47 -15.01
CA ASP A 104 10.29 -34.59 -16.46
C ASP A 104 9.46 -35.60 -17.32
N ALA A 105 8.26 -36.01 -16.92
CA ALA A 105 7.42 -36.86 -17.76
C ALA A 105 6.47 -35.99 -18.60
N GLY A 106 6.52 -36.13 -19.93
CA GLY A 106 5.58 -35.48 -20.85
C GLY A 106 4.12 -35.77 -20.49
N PRO A 107 3.16 -34.92 -20.91
CA PRO A 107 1.77 -34.99 -20.48
C PRO A 107 1.22 -36.39 -20.73
N ALA A 108 0.83 -37.08 -19.66
CA ALA A 108 -0.04 -38.25 -19.81
C ALA A 108 -1.30 -37.80 -20.58
N LYS A 109 -1.94 -38.67 -21.34
CA LYS A 109 -3.26 -38.33 -21.91
C LYS A 109 -4.24 -38.14 -20.75
N ILE A 110 -4.54 -36.88 -20.41
CA ILE A 110 -5.17 -36.42 -19.15
C ILE A 110 -6.71 -36.44 -19.15
N ALA A 111 -7.36 -37.06 -20.15
CA ALA A 111 -8.82 -37.02 -20.26
C ALA A 111 -9.59 -37.60 -19.04
N ASP A 112 -8.93 -38.38 -18.16
CA ASP A 112 -9.60 -39.15 -17.09
C ASP A 112 -9.13 -38.81 -15.65
N PHE A 113 -8.42 -37.71 -15.41
CA PHE A 113 -7.90 -37.38 -14.07
C PHE A 113 -8.64 -36.22 -13.40
N SER A 114 -9.11 -36.47 -12.17
CA SER A 114 -9.55 -35.40 -11.25
C SER A 114 -8.39 -34.45 -10.94
N MET A 115 -8.70 -33.20 -10.56
CA MET A 115 -7.72 -32.17 -10.23
C MET A 115 -6.67 -32.67 -9.24
N ASP A 116 -7.09 -33.38 -8.19
CA ASP A 116 -6.18 -33.96 -7.20
C ASP A 116 -5.22 -34.97 -7.83
N ARG A 117 -5.67 -35.77 -8.81
CA ARG A 117 -4.79 -36.69 -9.54
C ARG A 117 -3.83 -35.97 -10.49
N GLN A 118 -4.26 -34.85 -11.08
CA GLN A 118 -3.38 -34.01 -11.92
C GLN A 118 -2.29 -33.37 -11.05
N VAL A 119 -2.66 -32.79 -9.90
CA VAL A 119 -1.69 -32.19 -8.97
C VAL A 119 -0.75 -33.26 -8.38
N CYS A 120 -1.25 -34.45 -8.01
CA CYS A 120 -0.41 -35.58 -7.62
C CYS A 120 0.52 -36.07 -8.75
N TRP A 121 0.09 -35.97 -10.01
CA TRP A 121 0.91 -36.35 -11.17
C TRP A 121 2.08 -35.39 -11.36
N LEU A 122 1.89 -34.08 -11.16
CA LEU A 122 2.96 -33.08 -11.17
C LEU A 122 4.03 -33.35 -10.09
N MET A 123 3.70 -34.12 -9.03
CA MET A 123 4.55 -34.39 -7.86
C MET A 123 5.18 -35.81 -7.77
N ARG A 124 4.94 -36.74 -8.70
CA ARG A 124 5.63 -38.07 -8.75
C ARG A 124 7.12 -37.89 -9.13
N ASP A 125 8.13 -38.55 -8.58
CA ASP A 125 8.36 -40.01 -8.64
C ASP A 125 8.91 -40.48 -10.02
N SER A 126 10.09 -40.09 -10.53
CA SER A 126 10.68 -40.56 -11.81
C SER A 126 11.18 -41.99 -11.74
N MET A 127 11.21 -42.59 -10.56
CA MET A 127 11.26 -44.02 -10.44
C MET A 127 9.83 -44.54 -10.60
N GLY A 128 9.46 -44.93 -11.81
CA GLY A 128 8.16 -45.53 -12.18
C GLY A 128 7.84 -46.87 -11.49
N LYS A 129 8.19 -47.03 -10.21
CA LYS A 129 7.77 -48.12 -9.35
C LYS A 129 6.52 -47.69 -8.62
N TYR A 130 5.42 -48.37 -8.92
CA TYR A 130 4.30 -48.48 -8.00
C TYR A 130 4.82 -48.99 -6.65
N ILE A 131 4.99 -48.11 -5.65
CA ILE A 131 5.21 -48.56 -4.28
C ILE A 131 3.83 -48.93 -3.74
N LYS A 132 3.44 -50.19 -3.98
CA LYS A 132 2.40 -50.82 -3.15
C LYS A 132 2.97 -50.89 -1.73
N ASN A 133 2.16 -50.58 -0.71
CA ASN A 133 2.50 -51.02 0.64
C ASN A 133 2.58 -52.57 0.65
N THR A 134 3.17 -53.14 1.69
CA THR A 134 3.31 -54.60 1.87
C THR A 134 1.97 -55.36 1.85
N SER A 135 0.83 -54.68 1.90
CA SER A 135 -0.52 -55.24 1.84
C SER A 135 -1.29 -55.01 0.53
N GLY A 136 -0.67 -54.41 -0.50
CA GLY A 136 -1.26 -54.30 -1.85
C GLY A 136 -2.43 -53.32 -1.99
N GLN A 137 -2.68 -52.46 -1.00
CA GLN A 137 -3.71 -51.42 -1.10
C GLN A 137 -3.20 -50.20 -1.86
N ALA A 138 -4.06 -49.62 -2.71
CA ALA A 138 -3.82 -48.31 -3.31
C ALA A 138 -3.87 -47.25 -2.20
N TRP A 139 -2.83 -46.41 -2.12
CA TRP A 139 -2.77 -45.32 -1.16
C TRP A 139 -3.96 -44.38 -1.34
N VAL A 140 -4.70 -44.16 -0.26
CA VAL A 140 -5.78 -43.17 -0.20
C VAL A 140 -5.14 -41.80 0.01
N ILE A 141 -5.38 -40.90 -0.94
CA ILE A 141 -4.94 -39.50 -0.92
C ILE A 141 -5.77 -38.76 0.15
N GLY A 142 -5.12 -38.03 1.06
CA GLY A 142 -5.83 -37.15 2.00
C GLY A 142 -5.26 -36.97 3.41
N ALA A 143 -4.11 -37.56 3.77
CA ALA A 143 -3.56 -37.40 5.13
C ALA A 143 -2.23 -36.60 5.20
N SER A 144 -1.50 -36.45 4.09
CA SER A 144 -0.18 -35.81 4.06
C SER A 144 0.21 -35.44 2.62
N ASP A 145 -0.15 -34.22 2.21
CA ASP A 145 -0.12 -33.76 0.81
C ASP A 145 1.29 -33.45 0.22
N PHE A 146 2.38 -33.82 0.90
CA PHE A 146 3.70 -33.99 0.29
C PHE A 146 4.32 -35.30 0.79
N TYR A 147 4.75 -36.15 -0.15
CA TYR A 147 5.23 -37.50 0.13
C TYR A 147 6.36 -37.55 1.17
N THR A 148 6.14 -38.34 2.21
CA THR A 148 7.19 -39.10 2.90
C THR A 148 7.49 -40.33 2.06
N ASP A 149 8.57 -40.32 1.27
CA ASP A 149 9.12 -41.54 0.68
C ASP A 149 10.17 -42.09 1.64
N ASP A 150 9.95 -43.30 2.15
CA ASP A 150 10.88 -44.04 3.01
C ASP A 150 12.25 -44.32 2.33
N LYS A 151 12.38 -44.03 1.03
CA LYS A 151 13.62 -44.18 0.24
C LYS A 151 14.26 -42.87 -0.21
N ARG A 152 13.64 -41.72 0.09
CA ARG A 152 14.39 -40.47 0.15
C ARG A 152 14.95 -40.38 1.56
N ASN A 153 16.27 -40.21 1.68
CA ASN A 153 16.86 -39.47 2.81
C ASN A 153 16.44 -37.99 2.72
N GLY A 154 15.15 -37.74 2.48
CA GLY A 154 14.52 -36.45 2.25
C GLY A 154 13.60 -36.22 3.41
N ILE A 155 14.01 -35.28 4.24
CA ILE A 155 13.33 -34.87 5.45
C ILE A 155 11.87 -34.53 5.07
N PRO A 156 10.86 -34.97 5.85
CA PRO A 156 9.48 -34.54 5.63
C PRO A 156 9.45 -33.02 5.52
N SER A 157 8.65 -32.43 4.62
CA SER A 157 8.43 -30.98 4.64
C SER A 157 8.03 -30.60 6.06
N ALA A 158 8.94 -29.97 6.81
CA ALA A 158 8.88 -30.13 8.27
C ALA A 158 7.81 -29.26 8.92
N ILE A 159 6.99 -28.58 8.11
CA ILE A 159 5.86 -27.79 8.56
C ILE A 159 4.70 -27.97 7.60
N GLY A 160 4.02 -29.12 7.64
CA GLY A 160 2.61 -29.26 7.22
C GLY A 160 2.25 -28.52 5.93
N GLU A 161 3.17 -28.45 4.97
CA GLU A 161 2.90 -27.84 3.69
C GLU A 161 1.80 -28.71 3.12
N SER A 162 0.70 -28.09 2.75
CA SER A 162 -0.34 -28.73 1.97
C SER A 162 -0.69 -27.74 0.89
N LEU A 163 -1.29 -28.23 -0.19
CA LEU A 163 -1.79 -27.36 -1.25
C LEU A 163 -2.77 -26.31 -0.68
N ASP A 164 -3.41 -26.61 0.45
CA ASP A 164 -4.35 -25.73 1.13
C ASP A 164 -3.70 -24.79 2.15
N ALA A 165 -2.52 -25.14 2.67
CA ALA A 165 -1.80 -24.38 3.70
C ALA A 165 -0.66 -23.49 3.15
N THR A 166 -0.25 -23.71 1.90
CA THR A 166 0.75 -22.88 1.22
C THR A 166 0.06 -21.79 0.40
N MET A 167 0.31 -20.54 0.75
CA MET A 167 -0.18 -19.39 -0.01
C MET A 167 0.69 -19.11 -1.24
N GLU A 168 0.06 -18.78 -2.36
CA GLU A 168 0.72 -18.37 -3.60
C GLU A 168 -0.04 -17.22 -4.27
N VAL A 169 0.63 -16.47 -5.14
CA VAL A 169 -0.01 -15.37 -5.86
C VAL A 169 -1.00 -15.92 -6.90
N MET A 170 -2.25 -15.52 -6.78
CA MET A 170 -3.29 -15.80 -7.77
C MET A 170 -3.07 -14.96 -9.04
N PRO A 171 -2.98 -15.58 -10.23
CA PRO A 171 -2.90 -14.85 -11.47
C PRO A 171 -4.27 -14.27 -11.88
N PRO A 172 -4.34 -13.05 -12.45
CA PRO A 172 -5.59 -12.45 -12.91
C PRO A 172 -6.13 -13.08 -14.22
N SER A 173 -5.28 -13.79 -14.99
CA SER A 173 -5.62 -14.58 -16.21
C SER A 173 -4.39 -15.39 -16.67
N SER A 174 -4.33 -15.88 -17.91
CA SER A 174 -3.11 -16.49 -18.48
C SER A 174 -1.94 -15.50 -18.43
N VAL A 175 -1.05 -15.70 -17.46
CA VAL A 175 0.13 -14.86 -17.25
C VAL A 175 1.39 -15.64 -17.62
N PRO A 176 2.45 -14.95 -18.08
CA PRO A 176 3.73 -15.60 -18.32
C PRO A 176 4.24 -16.30 -17.06
N SER A 177 4.95 -17.39 -17.29
CA SER A 177 5.52 -18.23 -16.23
C SER A 177 6.23 -17.39 -15.17
N LEU A 178 7.11 -16.44 -15.52
CA LEU A 178 7.87 -15.62 -14.55
C LEU A 178 7.11 -14.43 -13.90
N TRP A 179 5.83 -14.21 -14.22
CA TRP A 179 5.06 -13.05 -13.74
C TRP A 179 5.06 -12.91 -12.20
N TYR A 180 4.92 -14.02 -11.48
CA TYR A 180 4.90 -14.05 -10.02
C TYR A 180 6.20 -13.51 -9.39
N LEU A 181 7.37 -13.66 -10.03
CA LEU A 181 8.64 -13.13 -9.52
C LEU A 181 8.65 -11.60 -9.44
N THR A 182 7.92 -10.97 -10.36
CA THR A 182 7.81 -9.51 -10.40
C THR A 182 6.74 -8.99 -9.44
N ARG A 183 5.69 -9.79 -9.19
CA ARG A 183 4.59 -9.43 -8.30
C ARG A 183 4.85 -9.76 -6.84
N TRP A 184 5.63 -10.80 -6.56
CA TRP A 184 6.03 -11.21 -5.23
C TRP A 184 7.51 -11.66 -5.24
N PRO A 185 8.44 -10.68 -5.30
CA PRO A 185 9.85 -10.93 -5.39
C PRO A 185 10.39 -11.53 -4.10
N THR A 186 11.55 -12.18 -4.23
CA THR A 186 12.24 -12.84 -3.14
C THR A 186 12.88 -11.82 -2.21
N VAL A 187 12.77 -12.05 -0.90
CA VAL A 187 13.59 -11.32 0.07
C VAL A 187 15.03 -11.78 -0.08
N MET A 188 15.92 -10.85 -0.43
CA MET A 188 17.35 -11.00 -0.34
C MET A 188 17.81 -10.44 0.99
N GLU A 189 18.67 -11.16 1.71
CA GLU A 189 19.23 -10.72 2.98
C GLU A 189 20.75 -10.83 2.94
N THR A 190 21.44 -9.76 3.32
CA THR A 190 22.88 -9.78 3.57
C THR A 190 23.14 -9.53 5.05
N VAL A 191 24.09 -10.29 5.60
CA VAL A 191 24.54 -10.17 6.99
C VAL A 191 25.92 -9.52 6.95
N SER A 192 26.08 -8.36 7.59
CA SER A 192 27.39 -7.71 7.73
C SER A 192 28.08 -8.09 9.04
N ALA A 193 29.26 -7.54 9.36
CA ALA A 193 29.98 -7.91 10.59
C ALA A 193 29.17 -7.52 11.85
N GLY A 194 28.50 -8.50 12.46
CA GLY A 194 27.54 -8.35 13.57
C GLY A 194 26.12 -8.79 13.19
N PRO A 195 25.13 -8.73 14.08
CA PRO A 195 23.73 -9.08 13.77
C PRO A 195 23.01 -7.95 13.00
N ILE A 196 23.71 -7.31 12.06
CA ILE A 196 23.14 -6.26 11.20
C ILE A 196 22.73 -6.92 9.90
N TYR A 197 21.42 -6.97 9.68
CA TYR A 197 20.85 -7.51 8.45
C TYR A 197 20.42 -6.36 7.54
N SER A 198 20.66 -6.52 6.24
CA SER A 198 20.12 -5.66 5.20
C SER A 198 19.22 -6.50 4.32
N GLN A 199 17.96 -6.09 4.15
CA GLN A 199 16.98 -6.80 3.35
C GLN A 199 16.52 -5.95 2.16
N THR A 200 16.47 -6.57 0.99
CA THR A 200 15.88 -5.99 -0.22
C THR A 200 14.91 -7.00 -0.84
N CYS A 201 13.82 -6.51 -1.43
CA CYS A 201 12.77 -7.38 -1.97
C CYS A 201 12.11 -6.68 -3.15
N TRP A 202 11.57 -5.49 -2.89
CA TRP A 202 10.91 -4.67 -3.89
C TRP A 202 11.93 -3.75 -4.58
N PRO A 203 11.72 -3.38 -5.86
CA PRO A 203 12.48 -2.32 -6.50
C PRO A 203 12.36 -1.01 -5.69
N ALA A 204 13.38 -0.16 -5.78
CA ALA A 204 13.29 1.19 -5.23
C ALA A 204 12.12 1.93 -5.87
N SER A 205 11.39 2.68 -5.07
CA SER A 205 10.36 3.58 -5.55
C SER A 205 10.96 4.64 -6.46
N ASP A 206 10.24 5.00 -7.52
CA ASP A 206 10.68 5.96 -8.54
C ASP A 206 9.77 7.21 -8.64
N TRP A 207 8.84 7.39 -7.70
CA TRP A 207 7.89 8.51 -7.75
C TRP A 207 8.56 9.89 -7.57
N ASP A 208 9.70 9.94 -6.86
CA ASP A 208 10.39 11.18 -6.49
C ASP A 208 11.36 11.68 -7.58
N GLN A 209 11.48 10.95 -8.68
CA GLN A 209 12.31 11.31 -9.83
C GLN A 209 11.68 12.46 -10.63
N PRO A 210 12.48 13.28 -11.34
CA PRO A 210 11.95 14.37 -12.18
C PRO A 210 10.92 13.91 -13.22
N SER A 211 11.08 12.69 -13.73
CA SER A 211 10.07 11.95 -14.49
C SER A 211 9.67 10.75 -13.64
N PRO A 212 8.59 10.87 -12.85
CA PRO A 212 8.15 9.80 -11.97
C PRO A 212 7.79 8.56 -12.77
N GLY A 213 8.24 7.40 -12.31
CA GLY A 213 7.82 6.13 -12.91
C GLY A 213 6.50 5.64 -12.33
N THR A 214 6.38 4.32 -12.21
CA THR A 214 5.12 3.65 -11.82
C THR A 214 5.26 2.75 -10.61
N VAL A 215 6.43 2.74 -9.96
CA VAL A 215 6.73 1.83 -8.86
C VAL A 215 6.41 2.52 -7.54
N PRO A 216 5.26 2.22 -6.89
CA PRO A 216 4.97 2.78 -5.57
C PRO A 216 5.90 2.17 -4.50
N PRO A 217 6.09 2.85 -3.36
CA PRO A 217 6.87 2.35 -2.26
C PRO A 217 6.21 1.10 -1.68
N ARG A 218 6.93 -0.03 -1.81
CA ARG A 218 6.56 -1.32 -1.22
C ARG A 218 7.62 -1.73 -0.22
N TRP A 219 7.14 -2.14 0.93
CA TRP A 219 7.94 -2.40 2.11
C TRP A 219 7.82 -3.88 2.47
N HIS A 220 8.94 -4.53 2.77
CA HIS A 220 8.98 -5.94 3.14
C HIS A 220 8.82 -6.19 4.64
N SER A 221 8.75 -5.12 5.44
CA SER A 221 8.38 -5.14 6.86
C SER A 221 7.35 -4.04 7.15
N PRO A 222 6.50 -4.14 8.19
CA PRO A 222 5.61 -3.05 8.55
C PRO A 222 6.38 -1.83 9.09
N TRP A 223 5.80 -0.64 8.99
CA TRP A 223 6.37 0.58 9.56
C TRP A 223 6.34 0.48 11.09
N GLN A 224 7.37 1.01 11.76
CA GLN A 224 7.55 0.94 13.23
C GLN A 224 7.74 -0.47 13.81
N CYS A 225 7.69 -1.50 12.98
CA CYS A 225 7.89 -2.87 13.38
C CYS A 225 9.32 -3.34 13.08
N ASN A 226 9.79 -4.23 13.93
CA ASN A 226 10.97 -5.03 13.68
C ASN A 226 10.76 -5.90 12.43
N PHE A 227 11.76 -6.07 11.56
CA PHE A 227 11.63 -7.01 10.44
C PHE A 227 11.98 -8.44 10.86
N ILE A 228 11.53 -9.41 10.07
CA ILE A 228 11.78 -10.83 10.27
C ILE A 228 13.05 -11.20 9.50
N ALA A 229 14.10 -11.68 10.17
CA ALA A 229 15.30 -12.12 9.47
C ALA A 229 15.01 -13.33 8.58
N ARG A 230 15.59 -13.33 7.38
CA ARG A 230 15.52 -14.47 6.46
C ARG A 230 16.33 -15.65 6.97
N ALA A 231 17.51 -15.39 7.52
CA ALA A 231 18.42 -16.41 8.01
C ALA A 231 17.87 -17.19 9.21
N THR A 232 17.18 -16.52 10.13
CA THR A 232 16.69 -17.15 11.38
C THR A 232 15.18 -17.36 11.41
N GLY A 233 14.43 -16.57 10.66
CA GLY A 233 12.97 -16.59 10.73
C GLY A 233 12.37 -15.89 11.96
N ASN A 234 13.21 -15.27 12.77
CA ASN A 234 12.84 -14.57 13.99
C ASN A 234 12.76 -13.07 13.75
N SER A 235 12.02 -12.37 14.61
CA SER A 235 12.05 -10.91 14.65
C SER A 235 13.47 -10.45 15.04
N CYS A 236 14.07 -9.57 14.25
CA CYS A 236 15.31 -8.89 14.61
C CYS A 236 15.01 -7.64 15.43
N GLU A 237 15.81 -7.29 16.43
CA GLU A 237 15.70 -6.00 17.12
C GLU A 237 16.22 -4.83 16.27
N GLN A 238 15.89 -4.84 14.98
CA GLN A 238 16.28 -3.84 14.01
C GLN A 238 15.01 -3.41 13.26
N ARG A 239 14.79 -2.10 13.22
CA ARG A 239 13.76 -1.45 12.42
C ARG A 239 14.40 -0.87 11.18
N ILE A 240 13.69 -0.93 10.06
CA ILE A 240 14.11 -0.24 8.84
C ILE A 240 13.63 1.19 8.98
N PRO A 241 14.53 2.19 9.02
CA PRO A 241 14.14 3.58 9.12
C PRO A 241 13.32 3.97 7.90
N ARG A 242 12.15 4.56 8.14
CA ARG A 242 11.23 5.10 7.14
C ARG A 242 10.61 6.37 7.66
N ASN A 243 10.31 7.26 6.74
CA ASN A 243 9.66 8.52 7.07
C ASN A 243 8.47 8.77 6.15
N LEU A 244 7.60 9.67 6.61
CA LEU A 244 6.39 10.04 5.87
C LEU A 244 6.70 10.62 4.49
N GLY A 245 7.88 11.22 4.31
CA GLY A 245 8.34 11.77 3.04
C GLY A 245 8.61 10.74 1.93
N GLU A 246 8.65 9.44 2.25
CA GLU A 246 8.86 8.34 1.29
C GLU A 246 7.57 7.87 0.59
N LEU A 247 6.39 8.27 1.09
CA LEU A 247 5.11 7.86 0.54
C LEU A 247 4.88 8.49 -0.84
N SER A 248 4.20 7.75 -1.72
CA SER A 248 3.96 8.14 -3.11
C SER A 248 2.63 8.84 -3.32
N PRO A 249 2.58 9.96 -4.07
CA PRO A 249 1.34 10.65 -4.41
C PRO A 249 0.68 10.10 -5.69
N LEU A 250 1.31 9.17 -6.41
CA LEU A 250 0.94 8.80 -7.79
C LEU A 250 -0.49 8.25 -7.92
N ASN A 251 -1.02 7.63 -6.86
CA ASN A 251 -2.36 7.07 -6.84
C ASN A 251 -3.40 8.02 -6.21
N THR A 252 -3.10 9.31 -6.05
CA THR A 252 -4.00 10.28 -5.41
C THR A 252 -5.41 10.25 -6.02
N ILE A 253 -5.52 10.34 -7.35
CA ILE A 253 -6.81 10.41 -8.03
C ILE A 253 -7.60 9.11 -7.81
N THR A 254 -6.97 7.96 -8.04
CA THR A 254 -7.59 6.64 -7.86
C THR A 254 -8.06 6.43 -6.41
N LEU A 255 -7.25 6.83 -5.42
CA LEU A 255 -7.61 6.71 -4.00
C LEU A 255 -8.78 7.63 -3.63
N LEU A 256 -8.82 8.86 -4.16
CA LEU A 256 -9.94 9.78 -3.95
C LEU A 256 -11.22 9.31 -4.63
N GLN A 257 -11.10 8.66 -5.80
CA GLN A 257 -12.24 8.00 -6.46
C GLN A 257 -12.74 6.84 -5.61
N LEU A 258 -11.85 5.94 -5.18
CA LEU A 258 -12.18 4.80 -4.32
C LEU A 258 -12.92 5.25 -3.06
N ALA A 259 -12.48 6.35 -2.45
CA ALA A 259 -13.13 6.97 -1.29
C ALA A 259 -14.48 7.65 -1.59
N GLY A 260 -14.91 7.73 -2.85
CA GLY A 260 -16.11 8.47 -3.24
C GLY A 260 -16.00 9.98 -2.96
N VAL A 261 -14.79 10.53 -3.00
CA VAL A 261 -14.53 11.97 -2.88
C VAL A 261 -14.55 12.60 -4.26
N VAL A 262 -13.90 11.94 -5.22
CA VAL A 262 -13.95 12.27 -6.65
C VAL A 262 -14.90 11.29 -7.34
N PRO A 263 -15.73 11.70 -8.33
CA PRO A 263 -16.55 10.78 -9.10
C PRO A 263 -15.70 9.68 -9.76
N GLN A 264 -16.26 8.49 -9.92
CA GLN A 264 -15.58 7.38 -10.59
C GLN A 264 -15.42 7.64 -12.09
N GLY A 265 -14.34 7.10 -12.67
CA GLY A 265 -14.09 7.14 -14.11
C GLY A 265 -13.50 8.46 -14.66
N PRO A 266 -13.32 8.56 -15.99
CA PRO A 266 -12.56 9.63 -16.64
C PRO A 266 -13.09 11.05 -16.38
N ASP A 267 -14.41 11.19 -16.22
CA ASP A 267 -15.05 12.48 -15.93
C ASP A 267 -14.63 13.02 -14.55
N GLY A 268 -14.54 12.14 -13.55
CA GLY A 268 -14.08 12.52 -12.22
C GLY A 268 -12.59 12.84 -12.20
N GLU A 269 -11.77 12.09 -12.94
CA GLU A 269 -10.36 12.44 -13.10
C GLU A 269 -10.19 13.82 -13.77
N THR A 270 -10.99 14.10 -14.81
CA THR A 270 -11.00 15.39 -15.50
C THR A 270 -11.46 16.51 -14.57
N ALA A 271 -12.48 16.27 -13.76
CA ALA A 271 -12.94 17.22 -12.74
C ALA A 271 -11.86 17.51 -11.69
N TYR A 272 -11.11 16.49 -11.26
CA TYR A 272 -9.98 16.67 -10.36
C TYR A 272 -8.88 17.55 -10.98
N ARG A 273 -8.62 17.43 -12.29
CA ARG A 273 -7.58 18.23 -13.00
C ARG A 273 -8.01 19.67 -13.33
N THR A 274 -9.30 19.92 -13.48
CA THR A 274 -9.79 21.21 -14.04
C THR A 274 -10.64 22.02 -13.06
N ASP A 275 -11.38 21.37 -12.16
CA ASP A 275 -12.27 22.07 -11.23
C ASP A 275 -11.51 22.49 -9.97
N ARG A 276 -11.12 23.76 -9.93
CA ARG A 276 -10.47 24.44 -8.78
C ARG A 276 -11.48 25.10 -7.84
N GLY A 277 -12.76 24.72 -7.96
CA GLY A 277 -13.82 25.23 -7.12
C GLY A 277 -13.54 24.95 -5.65
N THR A 278 -13.51 26.00 -4.85
CA THR A 278 -13.23 25.92 -3.40
C THR A 278 -14.28 25.17 -2.58
N LYS A 279 -15.40 24.79 -3.20
CA LYS A 279 -16.44 23.94 -2.59
C LYS A 279 -16.27 22.45 -2.90
N ARG A 280 -15.33 22.08 -3.79
CA ARG A 280 -15.08 20.69 -4.13
C ARG A 280 -14.41 19.98 -2.96
N PRO A 281 -14.83 18.76 -2.59
CA PRO A 281 -14.29 18.05 -1.44
C PRO A 281 -12.85 17.58 -1.68
N TRP A 282 -12.41 17.47 -2.93
CA TRP A 282 -11.02 17.15 -3.31
C TRP A 282 -10.11 18.38 -3.39
N ASN A 283 -10.59 19.58 -3.10
CA ASN A 283 -9.77 20.79 -3.06
C ASN A 283 -9.66 21.32 -1.62
N ASP A 284 -8.53 21.91 -1.29
CA ASP A 284 -8.39 22.78 -0.12
C ASP A 284 -9.21 24.06 -0.29
N ARG A 285 -9.24 24.89 0.76
CA ARG A 285 -10.10 26.08 0.72
C ARG A 285 -9.61 27.19 -0.20
N TRP A 286 -8.38 27.08 -0.72
CA TRP A 286 -7.78 27.97 -1.71
C TRP A 286 -7.97 27.47 -3.14
N GLY A 287 -8.54 26.27 -3.33
CA GLY A 287 -8.83 25.70 -4.64
C GLY A 287 -7.71 24.80 -5.18
N HIS A 288 -6.67 24.54 -4.40
CA HIS A 288 -5.64 23.57 -4.79
C HIS A 288 -6.09 22.15 -4.43
N PRO A 289 -5.75 21.14 -5.24
CA PRO A 289 -6.20 19.78 -4.98
C PRO A 289 -5.53 19.18 -3.73
N LEU A 290 -6.26 18.34 -3.00
CA LEU A 290 -5.72 17.51 -1.92
C LEU A 290 -4.86 16.39 -2.51
N VAL A 291 -3.73 16.11 -1.86
CA VAL A 291 -2.80 15.04 -2.27
C VAL A 291 -2.92 13.88 -1.30
N VAL A 292 -3.12 12.66 -1.81
CA VAL A 292 -3.18 11.44 -0.99
C VAL A 292 -1.94 10.63 -1.27
N VAL A 293 -1.09 10.48 -0.25
CA VAL A 293 0.17 9.73 -0.35
C VAL A 293 0.03 8.36 0.28
N ASN A 294 0.68 7.36 -0.31
CA ASN A 294 0.56 5.97 0.15
C ASN A 294 1.89 5.21 0.12
N ALA A 295 1.97 4.16 0.95
CA ALA A 295 2.94 3.08 0.86
C ALA A 295 2.27 1.76 1.25
N VAL A 296 2.82 0.63 0.83
CA VAL A 296 2.26 -0.70 1.14
C VAL A 296 3.30 -1.57 1.82
N PHE A 297 2.90 -2.23 2.90
CA PHE A 297 3.63 -3.37 3.44
C PHE A 297 3.11 -4.67 2.81
N LEU A 298 4.04 -5.40 2.19
CA LEU A 298 3.84 -6.75 1.68
C LEU A 298 5.09 -7.57 2.01
N PRO A 299 4.98 -8.66 2.80
CA PRO A 299 6.11 -9.53 3.06
C PRO A 299 6.61 -10.09 1.72
N GLY A 300 7.92 -10.09 1.53
CA GLY A 300 8.51 -10.69 0.34
C GLY A 300 8.38 -12.21 0.34
N ARG A 301 8.69 -12.81 -0.81
CA ARG A 301 8.67 -14.26 -0.97
C ARG A 301 9.91 -14.88 -0.33
N TYR A 302 9.73 -16.01 0.33
CA TYR A 302 10.86 -16.81 0.78
C TYR A 302 11.22 -17.81 -0.33
N ASP A 303 12.39 -17.65 -0.96
CA ASP A 303 12.94 -18.71 -1.82
C ASP A 303 14.08 -19.44 -1.11
N PHE A 304 14.10 -20.74 -1.32
CA PHE A 304 15.19 -21.61 -0.89
C PHE A 304 16.43 -21.29 -1.71
N ASN A 305 17.50 -20.90 -1.04
CA ASN A 305 18.83 -20.97 -1.65
C ASN A 305 19.29 -22.42 -1.55
N ASN A 306 19.84 -23.02 -2.62
CA ASN A 306 20.23 -24.43 -2.64
C ASN A 306 21.30 -24.81 -1.58
N ALA A 307 21.90 -23.81 -0.93
CA ALA A 307 22.88 -23.97 0.15
C ALA A 307 22.30 -23.84 1.56
N GLU A 308 21.00 -23.56 1.72
CA GLU A 308 20.37 -23.47 3.05
C GLU A 308 19.87 -24.83 3.51
N GLU A 309 20.55 -25.43 4.50
CA GLU A 309 20.10 -26.63 5.24
C GLU A 309 18.72 -26.45 5.92
N THR A 310 18.13 -25.26 5.86
CA THR A 310 16.88 -24.89 6.54
C THR A 310 15.62 -25.04 5.68
N GLN A 311 15.67 -25.76 4.56
CA GLN A 311 14.48 -26.05 3.74
C GLN A 311 13.34 -26.62 4.60
N ASP A 312 13.69 -27.47 5.56
CA ASP A 312 12.77 -28.14 6.46
C ASP A 312 12.23 -27.22 7.56
N LEU A 313 13.02 -26.28 8.07
CA LEU A 313 12.68 -25.48 9.25
C LEU A 313 11.73 -24.30 8.99
N LYS A 314 11.50 -23.91 7.72
CA LYS A 314 10.88 -22.61 7.39
C LYS A 314 9.62 -22.68 6.54
N GLY A 315 9.04 -23.85 6.28
CA GLY A 315 7.61 -23.97 5.93
C GLY A 315 7.11 -23.18 4.71
N GLY A 316 7.90 -23.13 3.64
CA GLY A 316 7.43 -22.78 2.30
C GLY A 316 7.66 -21.34 1.87
N ARG A 317 7.22 -21.03 0.63
CA ARG A 317 7.40 -19.69 0.03
C ARG A 317 6.64 -18.58 0.77
N ASP A 318 5.56 -18.97 1.42
CA ASP A 318 4.71 -18.12 2.25
C ASP A 318 5.18 -18.00 3.70
N PHE A 319 6.41 -18.44 4.00
CA PHE A 319 7.01 -18.31 5.31
C PHE A 319 6.87 -16.91 5.92
N PHE A 320 7.22 -15.86 5.16
CA PHE A 320 7.12 -14.49 5.66
C PHE A 320 5.68 -14.01 5.80
N ILE A 321 4.73 -14.54 5.03
CA ILE A 321 3.30 -14.28 5.23
C ILE A 321 2.85 -14.87 6.57
N LYS A 322 3.17 -16.15 6.81
CA LYS A 322 2.85 -16.86 8.06
C LYS A 322 3.49 -16.17 9.25
N LYS A 323 4.77 -15.80 9.17
CA LYS A 323 5.48 -15.07 10.22
C LYS A 323 4.96 -13.66 10.44
N SER A 324 4.53 -12.96 9.39
CA SER A 324 3.90 -11.65 9.53
C SER A 324 2.57 -11.76 10.28
N LYS A 325 1.73 -12.75 9.94
CA LYS A 325 0.49 -13.04 10.70
C LYS A 325 0.79 -13.41 12.15
N GLN A 326 1.82 -14.21 12.41
CA GLN A 326 2.22 -14.61 13.76
C GLN A 326 2.72 -13.41 14.59
N ASN A 327 3.62 -12.60 14.03
CA ASN A 327 4.32 -11.55 14.78
C ASN A 327 3.56 -10.22 14.82
N PHE A 328 2.83 -9.89 13.74
CA PHE A 328 2.16 -8.60 13.57
C PHE A 328 0.63 -8.69 13.57
N GLN A 329 0.06 -9.89 13.48
CA GLN A 329 -1.39 -10.15 13.34
C GLN A 329 -1.99 -9.78 11.97
N PHE A 330 -1.15 -9.35 11.01
CA PHE A 330 -1.56 -9.06 9.64
C PHE A 330 -0.46 -9.46 8.64
N SER A 331 -0.83 -9.72 7.39
CA SER A 331 0.10 -10.03 6.30
C SER A 331 0.22 -8.93 5.25
N ARG A 332 -0.53 -7.84 5.42
CA ARG A 332 -0.49 -6.67 4.54
C ARG A 332 -0.86 -5.43 5.35
N ALA A 333 -0.37 -4.28 4.92
CA ALA A 333 -0.89 -3.01 5.41
C ALA A 333 -0.72 -1.93 4.34
N VAL A 334 -1.59 -0.92 4.36
CA VAL A 334 -1.45 0.29 3.56
C VAL A 334 -1.31 1.47 4.50
N TYR A 335 -0.29 2.29 4.28
CA TYR A 335 -0.05 3.53 5.00
C TYR A 335 -0.52 4.68 4.15
N ILE A 336 -1.43 5.51 4.65
CA ILE A 336 -1.96 6.67 3.90
C ILE A 336 -1.85 7.95 4.72
N ALA A 337 -1.46 9.04 4.07
CA ALA A 337 -1.62 10.39 4.61
C ALA A 337 -2.23 11.32 3.56
N ILE A 338 -2.90 12.37 4.02
CA ILE A 338 -3.48 13.41 3.17
C ILE A 338 -2.74 14.71 3.42
N GLY A 339 -2.38 15.40 2.35
CA GLY A 339 -1.74 16.71 2.38
C GLY A 339 -2.56 17.76 1.65
N ALA A 340 -2.48 19.00 2.12
CA ALA A 340 -3.02 20.17 1.43
C ALA A 340 -1.94 21.25 1.26
N ILE A 341 -1.98 21.93 0.12
CA ILE A 341 -0.97 22.89 -0.31
C ILE A 341 -1.13 24.21 0.45
N GLY A 342 -2.36 24.66 0.66
CA GLY A 342 -2.68 25.93 1.31
C GLY A 342 -2.65 27.12 0.34
N PRO A 343 -2.35 28.35 0.80
CA PRO A 343 -2.61 29.57 0.04
C PRO A 343 -1.70 29.82 -1.17
N ARG A 344 -0.50 29.21 -1.21
CA ARG A 344 0.53 29.56 -2.21
C ARG A 344 1.18 28.31 -2.78
N LEU A 345 1.11 28.17 -4.10
CA LEU A 345 1.86 27.17 -4.87
C LEU A 345 3.30 27.63 -5.13
N VAL A 346 4.26 26.70 -5.03
CA VAL A 346 5.65 26.92 -5.49
C VAL A 346 5.68 26.98 -7.02
N LYS A 347 5.04 25.98 -7.65
CA LYS A 347 4.91 25.86 -9.10
C LYS A 347 3.42 25.97 -9.45
N PRO A 348 3.04 26.82 -10.42
CA PRO A 348 1.67 26.86 -10.87
C PRO A 348 1.25 25.48 -11.40
N LEU A 349 -0.05 25.17 -11.28
CA LEU A 349 -0.59 23.97 -11.91
C LEU A 349 -0.51 24.10 -13.44
N PRO A 350 -0.30 23.02 -14.19
CA PRO A 350 -0.33 23.07 -15.65
C PRO A 350 -1.68 23.56 -16.16
N GLU A 351 -1.66 24.32 -17.25
CA GLU A 351 -2.86 24.80 -17.95
C GLU A 351 -2.70 24.55 -19.47
N PRO A 352 -3.37 23.55 -20.05
CA PRO A 352 -4.25 22.58 -19.40
C PRO A 352 -3.47 21.54 -18.57
N TRP A 353 -4.07 21.03 -17.49
CA TRP A 353 -3.57 19.85 -16.78
C TRP A 353 -4.19 18.58 -17.40
N THR A 354 -3.35 17.81 -18.09
CA THR A 354 -3.69 16.55 -18.77
C THR A 354 -3.29 15.31 -17.97
N ALA A 355 -3.84 14.13 -18.32
CA ALA A 355 -3.50 12.88 -17.64
C ALA A 355 -2.00 12.51 -17.71
N ALA A 356 -1.31 12.92 -18.78
CA ALA A 356 0.14 12.69 -18.94
C ALA A 356 0.98 13.48 -17.91
N GLU A 357 0.42 14.53 -17.33
CA GLU A 357 1.09 15.41 -16.37
C GLU A 357 0.76 15.06 -14.91
N ASP A 358 -0.14 14.11 -14.66
CA ASP A 358 -0.59 13.74 -13.32
C ASP A 358 0.59 13.37 -12.41
N ALA A 359 1.47 12.48 -12.89
CA ALA A 359 2.57 11.98 -12.09
C ALA A 359 3.53 13.11 -11.68
N ILE A 360 3.90 13.99 -12.63
CA ILE A 360 4.79 15.12 -12.39
C ILE A 360 4.13 16.16 -11.48
N THR A 361 2.85 16.49 -11.74
CA THR A 361 2.11 17.49 -10.97
C THR A 361 1.88 17.02 -9.53
N LEU A 362 1.42 15.79 -9.34
CA LEU A 362 1.20 15.21 -8.01
C LEU A 362 2.51 15.08 -7.22
N ARG A 363 3.61 14.70 -7.88
CA ARG A 363 4.95 14.76 -7.27
C ARG A 363 5.29 16.16 -6.81
N ASP A 364 5.19 17.16 -7.68
CA ASP A 364 5.59 18.53 -7.34
C ASP A 364 4.75 19.12 -6.19
N LEU A 365 3.44 18.83 -6.16
CA LEU A 365 2.57 19.20 -5.05
C LEU A 365 2.99 18.49 -3.75
N TRP A 366 3.30 17.19 -3.82
CA TRP A 366 3.75 16.43 -2.67
C TRP A 366 5.11 16.92 -2.16
N LEU A 367 6.08 17.19 -3.03
CA LEU A 367 7.38 17.73 -2.63
C LEU A 367 7.23 19.06 -1.88
N GLN A 368 6.33 19.94 -2.34
CA GLN A 368 6.02 21.16 -1.60
C GLN A 368 5.47 20.85 -0.20
N ILE A 369 4.47 19.98 -0.10
CA ILE A 369 3.86 19.61 1.20
C ILE A 369 4.94 19.00 2.11
N ARG A 370 5.72 18.04 1.60
CA ARG A 370 6.80 17.35 2.29
C ARG A 370 7.84 18.32 2.83
N ASP A 371 8.28 19.28 2.02
CA ASP A 371 9.37 20.20 2.36
C ASP A 371 8.91 21.34 3.30
N VAL A 372 7.63 21.74 3.23
CA VAL A 372 7.04 22.75 4.14
C VAL A 372 6.68 22.14 5.50
N THR A 373 6.13 20.92 5.51
CA THR A 373 5.73 20.22 6.74
C THR A 373 6.86 19.44 7.42
N GLU A 374 8.02 19.38 6.75
CA GLU A 374 9.19 18.60 7.16
C GLU A 374 8.86 17.11 7.35
N ALA A 375 8.05 16.54 6.46
CA ALA A 375 7.57 15.16 6.56
C ALA A 375 8.70 14.12 6.61
N VAL A 376 9.89 14.45 6.10
CA VAL A 376 11.10 13.60 6.21
C VAL A 376 11.58 13.41 7.65
N LYS A 377 11.21 14.31 8.57
CA LYS A 377 11.51 14.18 10.01
C LYS A 377 10.45 13.37 10.76
N TRP A 378 9.44 12.89 10.06
CA TRP A 378 8.33 12.14 10.65
C TRP A 378 8.60 10.65 10.43
N ASP A 379 9.54 10.14 11.21
CA ASP A 379 10.02 8.76 11.22
C ASP A 379 9.29 7.91 12.28
N GLU A 380 9.76 6.67 12.52
CA GLU A 380 9.21 5.79 13.56
C GLU A 380 9.23 6.42 14.96
N ASN A 381 10.18 7.30 15.24
CA ASN A 381 10.38 7.90 16.55
C ASN A 381 9.53 9.17 16.72
N ALA A 382 9.23 9.86 15.62
CA ALA A 382 8.40 11.06 15.60
C ALA A 382 6.95 10.82 16.05
N PHE A 383 6.50 9.57 16.00
CA PHE A 383 5.18 9.14 16.46
C PHE A 383 5.28 8.26 17.72
N SER A 384 6.21 8.53 18.64
CA SER A 384 6.31 7.76 19.90
C SER A 384 5.49 8.36 21.06
N LYS A 385 5.01 9.60 20.93
CA LYS A 385 4.21 10.30 21.97
C LYS A 385 2.80 10.65 21.48
N PRO A 386 1.76 9.92 21.91
CA PRO A 386 0.37 10.24 21.61
C PRO A 386 -0.11 11.52 22.34
N PRO A 387 -1.21 12.14 21.90
CA PRO A 387 -2.07 11.68 20.80
C PRO A 387 -1.50 12.02 19.42
N TRP A 388 -1.46 11.03 18.52
CA TRP A 388 -1.19 11.25 17.09
C TRP A 388 -2.44 11.70 16.33
N SER A 389 -3.28 12.51 16.96
CA SER A 389 -4.49 13.03 16.36
C SER A 389 -4.29 14.51 16.07
N ALA A 390 -4.07 14.85 14.80
CA ALA A 390 -4.32 16.18 14.23
C ALA A 390 -3.65 16.27 12.86
N VAL A 391 -4.21 17.15 12.03
CA VAL A 391 -3.51 17.70 10.87
C VAL A 391 -2.43 18.66 11.35
N ARG A 392 -1.16 18.40 11.02
CA ARG A 392 -0.09 19.38 11.29
C ARG A 392 -0.14 20.49 10.26
N ILE A 393 -0.07 21.73 10.75
CA ILE A 393 -0.01 22.93 9.92
C ILE A 393 1.39 23.52 10.10
N LYS A 394 2.13 23.69 9.01
CA LYS A 394 3.45 24.31 9.03
C LYS A 394 3.53 25.45 8.03
N LYS A 395 4.28 26.49 8.41
CA LYS A 395 4.53 27.67 7.59
C LYS A 395 6.03 27.75 7.29
N ARG A 396 6.38 27.98 6.04
CA ARG A 396 7.76 28.24 5.59
C ARG A 396 7.75 29.42 4.62
N GLY A 397 8.26 30.57 5.07
CA GLY A 397 8.10 31.82 4.32
C GLY A 397 6.61 32.16 4.15
N GLU A 398 6.16 32.31 2.90
CA GLU A 398 4.77 32.56 2.56
C GLU A 398 3.93 31.29 2.33
N GLN A 399 4.57 30.11 2.29
CA GLN A 399 3.88 28.85 2.11
C GLN A 399 3.32 28.36 3.44
N ARG A 400 2.14 27.74 3.38
CA ARG A 400 1.55 27.05 4.52
C ARG A 400 0.88 25.78 4.05
N CYS A 401 1.46 24.63 4.39
CA CYS A 401 0.90 23.33 4.03
C CYS A 401 0.33 22.63 5.26
N LEU A 402 -0.56 21.69 5.00
CA LEU A 402 -1.20 20.84 6.00
C LEU A 402 -0.90 19.37 5.67
N LEU A 403 -0.70 18.54 6.68
CA LEU A 403 -0.44 17.11 6.51
C LEU A 403 -1.03 16.32 7.66
N THR A 404 -1.82 15.29 7.37
CA THR A 404 -2.30 14.35 8.38
C THR A 404 -1.16 13.48 8.88
N VAL A 405 -1.31 12.89 10.06
CA VAL A 405 -0.51 11.72 10.44
C VAL A 405 -0.79 10.55 9.48
N PRO A 406 0.15 9.61 9.29
CA PRO A 406 -0.12 8.40 8.54
C PRO A 406 -1.12 7.52 9.28
N MET A 407 -2.09 6.99 8.53
CA MET A 407 -3.01 5.96 8.96
C MET A 407 -2.50 4.60 8.48
N GLU A 408 -2.48 3.61 9.36
CA GLU A 408 -2.20 2.22 9.02
C GLU A 408 -3.52 1.46 8.88
N MET A 409 -3.77 0.92 7.69
CA MET A 409 -4.90 0.03 7.40
C MET A 409 -4.37 -1.38 7.15
N LYS A 410 -4.92 -2.38 7.82
CA LYS A 410 -4.42 -3.77 7.83
C LYS A 410 -5.28 -4.70 6.96
#